data_AF-A0A660Z167-F1
#
_entry.id   AF-A0A660Z167-F1
#
_cell.length_a   1.000
_cell.length_b   1.000
_cell.length_c   1.000
_cell.angle_alpha   90.00
_cell.angle_beta   90.00
_cell.angle_gamma   90.00
#
_symmetry.space_group_name_H-M   'P 1'
#
loop_
_entity.id
_entity.type
_entity.pdbx_description
1 polymer ?
#
loop_
_entity_poly.entity_id
_entity_poly.type
_entity_poly.pdbx_seq_one_letter_code
_entity_poly.pdbx_strand_id
1 'polypeptide(L)'
;TSFQDLAVVPSQGSHLFQIITSFMIGYFTVSSLQADDFVDWDWLLKQEPVESKTFTKHIRFKHPVIIKMNGHENKGIIIKPEKNIGTR
;
A
#
# COMPACT_ATOMS: atom_id res chain seq x y z
N THR A 1 -11.08 0.95 -15.51
CA THR A 1 -12.25 0.06 -15.58
C THR A 1 -12.60 -0.39 -14.18
N SER A 2 -13.69 0.12 -13.62
CA SER A 2 -14.17 -0.20 -12.27
C SER A 2 -14.83 -1.58 -12.28
N PHE A 3 -14.44 -2.49 -11.39
CA PHE A 3 -15.06 -3.82 -11.26
C PHE A 3 -16.38 -3.68 -10.51
N GLN A 4 -17.50 -3.69 -11.24
CA GLN A 4 -18.84 -3.48 -10.69
C GLN A 4 -19.53 -4.76 -10.17
N ASP A 5 -18.92 -5.94 -10.26
CA ASP A 5 -19.56 -7.21 -9.89
C ASP A 5 -18.69 -8.14 -9.02
N LEU A 6 -17.80 -7.59 -8.19
CA LEU A 6 -17.23 -8.34 -7.07
C LEU A 6 -18.03 -8.02 -5.81
N ALA A 7 -19.23 -8.58 -5.72
CA ALA A 7 -19.91 -8.76 -4.45
C ALA A 7 -19.12 -9.79 -3.64
N VAL A 8 -18.03 -9.35 -3.03
CA VAL A 8 -17.18 -10.17 -2.16
C VAL A 8 -18.07 -10.69 -1.03
N VAL A 9 -18.27 -12.01 -0.98
CA VAL A 9 -19.01 -12.67 0.09
C VAL A 9 -18.35 -12.27 1.43
N PRO A 10 -19.09 -11.79 2.45
CA PRO A 10 -18.53 -11.16 3.64
C PRO A 10 -17.50 -12.00 4.41
N SER A 11 -17.51 -13.33 4.22
CA SER A 11 -16.64 -14.27 4.93
C SER A 11 -15.16 -14.21 4.53
N GLN A 12 -14.78 -13.59 3.40
CA GLN A 12 -13.37 -13.46 3.00
C GLN A 12 -12.67 -12.20 3.54
N GLY A 13 -13.42 -11.15 3.88
CA GLY A 13 -12.86 -9.92 4.47
C GLY A 13 -12.63 -10.04 5.98
N SER A 14 -13.58 -10.65 6.71
CA SER A 14 -13.53 -10.71 8.17
C SER A 14 -12.39 -11.57 8.71
N HIS A 15 -12.09 -12.71 8.08
CA HIS A 15 -10.96 -13.56 8.50
C HIS A 15 -9.62 -12.87 8.24
N LEU A 16 -9.48 -12.19 7.08
CA LEU A 16 -8.30 -11.40 6.77
C LEU A 16 -8.14 -10.22 7.75
N PHE A 17 -9.23 -9.52 8.06
CA PHE A 17 -9.23 -8.41 9.01
C PHE A 17 -8.91 -8.87 10.44
N GLN A 18 -9.45 -10.01 10.87
CA GLN A 18 -9.11 -10.62 12.16
C GLN A 18 -7.64 -11.02 12.23
N ILE A 19 -7.07 -11.58 11.16
CA ILE A 19 -5.63 -11.88 11.09
C ILE A 19 -4.82 -10.59 11.21
N ILE A 20 -5.13 -9.57 10.41
CA ILE A 20 -4.39 -8.31 10.40
C ILE A 20 -4.41 -7.64 11.79
N THR A 21 -5.60 -7.55 12.41
CA THR A 21 -5.76 -6.95 13.74
C THR A 21 -5.11 -7.77 14.84
N SER A 22 -5.17 -9.11 14.78
CA SER A 22 -4.54 -9.99 15.80
C SER A 22 -3.01 -9.97 15.76
N PHE A 23 -2.42 -9.77 14.57
CA PHE A 23 -0.97 -9.66 14.40
C PHE A 23 -0.43 -8.22 14.51
N MET A 24 -1.29 -7.26 14.88
CA MET A 24 -0.95 -5.83 14.92
C MET A 24 -0.34 -5.32 13.60
N ILE A 25 -0.82 -5.85 12.48
CA ILE A 25 -0.37 -5.46 11.14
C ILE A 25 -1.11 -4.18 10.76
N GLY A 26 -0.36 -3.12 10.49
CA GLY A 26 -0.92 -1.91 9.87
C GLY A 26 -1.36 -2.21 8.44
N TYR A 27 -2.61 -1.89 8.10
CA TYR A 27 -3.14 -2.03 6.75
C TYR A 27 -3.72 -0.70 6.27
N PHE A 28 -3.62 -0.46 4.97
CA PHE A 28 -4.19 0.70 4.30
C PHE A 28 -5.26 0.23 3.33
N THR A 29 -6.34 1.00 3.24
CA THR A 29 -7.35 0.84 2.20
C THR A 29 -7.31 2.10 1.36
N VAL A 30 -7.26 1.94 0.04
CA VAL A 30 -7.30 3.06 -0.90
C VAL A 30 -8.58 2.93 -1.70
N SER A 31 -9.46 3.92 -1.55
CA SER A 31 -10.73 3.97 -2.28
C SER A 31 -10.61 4.87 -3.50
N SER A 32 -11.06 4.41 -4.68
CA SER A 32 -11.15 5.26 -5.86
C SER A 32 -12.29 6.29 -5.80
N LEU A 33 -13.09 6.27 -4.72
CA LEU A 33 -14.24 7.16 -4.53
C LEU A 33 -13.87 8.44 -3.76
N GLN A 34 -12.76 8.42 -3.00
CA GLN A 34 -12.28 9.57 -2.25
C GLN A 34 -11.13 10.22 -3.01
N ALA A 35 -11.21 11.53 -3.24
CA ALA A 35 -10.23 12.25 -4.03
C ALA A 35 -8.83 12.29 -3.38
N ASP A 36 -8.77 12.17 -2.05
CA ASP A 36 -7.53 12.26 -1.27
C ASP A 36 -6.85 10.89 -1.04
N ASP A 37 -7.50 9.79 -1.44
CA ASP A 37 -6.97 8.43 -1.35
C ASP A 37 -6.32 8.04 -2.68
N PHE A 38 -5.00 7.86 -2.68
CA PHE A 38 -4.31 7.44 -3.90
C PHE A 38 -3.08 6.56 -3.66
N VAL A 39 -2.76 5.78 -4.69
CA VAL A 39 -1.44 5.16 -4.85
C VAL A 39 -0.85 5.71 -6.13
N ASP A 40 0.37 6.24 -6.05
CA ASP A 40 1.12 6.66 -7.23
C ASP A 40 1.68 5.41 -7.95
N TRP A 41 0.81 4.76 -8.73
CA TRP A 41 1.13 3.55 -9.49
C TRP A 41 2.21 3.78 -10.53
N ASP A 42 2.22 4.94 -11.18
CA ASP A 42 3.23 5.29 -12.18
C ASP A 42 4.62 5.35 -11.55
N TRP A 43 4.74 5.96 -10.37
CA TRP A 43 5.99 5.95 -9.63
C TRP A 43 6.39 4.54 -9.19
N LEU A 44 5.44 3.75 -8.66
CA LEU A 44 5.72 2.42 -8.12
C LEU A 44 6.15 1.44 -9.23
N LEU A 45 5.51 1.48 -10.39
CA LEU A 45 5.79 0.60 -11.53
C LEU A 45 7.08 0.96 -12.28
N LYS A 46 7.58 2.20 -12.12
CA LYS A 46 8.88 2.65 -12.64
C LYS A 46 10.07 2.15 -11.82
N GLN A 47 9.86 1.62 -10.62
CA GLN A 47 10.95 1.09 -9.80
C GLN A 47 11.51 -0.21 -10.41
N GLU A 48 12.83 -0.36 -10.40
CA GLU A 48 13.48 -1.59 -10.84
C GLU A 48 13.19 -2.72 -9.82
N PRO A 49 12.54 -3.82 -10.23
CA PRO A 49 12.25 -4.92 -9.35
C PRO A 49 13.51 -5.76 -9.12
N VAL A 50 13.70 -6.22 -7.88
CA VAL A 50 14.72 -7.24 -7.55
C VAL A 50 14.38 -8.57 -8.22
N GLU A 51 13.09 -8.89 -8.31
CA GLU A 51 12.58 -10.09 -8.96
C GLU A 51 11.23 -9.77 -9.61
N SER A 52 11.00 -10.28 -10.81
CA SER A 52 9.70 -10.25 -11.48
C SER A 52 9.22 -11.67 -11.77
N LYS A 53 8.01 -11.98 -11.30
CA LYS A 53 7.28 -13.21 -11.63
C LYS A 53 6.11 -12.87 -12.56
N THR A 54 5.39 -13.89 -13.02
CA THR A 54 4.25 -13.73 -13.94
C THR A 54 3.20 -12.73 -13.44
N PHE A 55 2.96 -12.67 -12.12
CA PHE A 55 1.91 -11.82 -11.53
C PHE A 55 2.40 -10.92 -10.39
N THR A 56 3.68 -10.96 -10.03
CA THR A 56 4.21 -10.19 -8.89
C THR A 56 5.56 -9.58 -9.20
N LYS A 57 5.79 -8.37 -8.66
CA LYS A 57 7.09 -7.70 -8.69
C LYS A 57 7.56 -7.49 -7.26
N HIS A 58 8.77 -7.95 -6.95
CA HIS A 58 9.42 -7.69 -5.68
C HIS A 58 10.30 -6.44 -5.83
N ILE A 59 9.87 -5.34 -5.22
CA ILE A 59 10.60 -4.07 -5.22
C ILE A 59 11.32 -3.93 -3.88
N ARG A 60 12.59 -3.55 -3.90
CA ARG A 60 13.37 -3.26 -2.70
C ARG A 60 13.97 -1.87 -2.80
N PHE A 61 13.68 -1.04 -1.82
CA PHE A 61 14.25 0.29 -1.72
C PHE A 61 15.58 0.26 -0.96
N LYS A 62 16.56 1.04 -1.42
CA LYS A 62 17.86 1.19 -0.73
C LYS A 62 17.72 1.89 0.62
N HIS A 63 16.81 2.86 0.70
CA HIS A 63 16.45 3.54 1.93
C HIS A 63 15.06 3.08 2.38
N PRO A 64 14.83 2.95 3.70
CA PRO A 64 13.53 2.55 4.21
C PRO A 64 12.47 3.59 3.82
N VAL A 65 11.27 3.11 3.49
CA VAL A 65 10.10 3.97 3.35
C VAL A 65 9.61 4.38 4.73
N ILE A 66 9.14 5.61 4.86
CA ILE A 66 8.56 6.10 6.11
C ILE A 66 7.05 5.87 6.05
N ILE A 67 6.53 5.09 6.99
CA ILE A 67 5.11 4.82 7.13
C ILE A 67 4.63 5.55 8.38
N LYS A 68 3.59 6.37 8.25
CA LYS A 68 2.92 7.02 9.37
C LYS A 68 1.44 6.65 9.35
N MET A 69 0.93 6.20 10.49
CA MET A 69 -0.47 5.81 10.66
C MET A 69 -1.05 6.50 11.89
N ASN A 70 -2.22 7.12 11.72
CA ASN A 70 -3.05 7.64 12.80
C ASN A 70 -4.40 6.91 12.76
N GLY A 71 -4.51 5.84 13.55
CA GLY A 71 -5.72 5.03 13.64
C GLY A 71 -6.92 5.76 14.26
N HIS A 72 -6.69 6.84 15.03
CA HIS A 72 -7.78 7.64 15.59
C HIS A 72 -8.46 8.52 14.53
N GLU A 73 -7.68 9.02 13.57
CA GLU A 73 -8.18 9.84 12.47
C GLU A 73 -8.44 9.06 11.19
N ASN A 74 -8.21 7.74 11.18
CA ASN A 74 -8.23 6.88 9.99
C ASN A 74 -7.37 7.42 8.84
N LYS A 75 -6.23 8.05 9.18
CA LYS A 75 -5.30 8.61 8.20
C LYS A 75 -3.99 7.84 8.23
N GLY A 76 -3.34 7.77 7.08
CA GLY A 76 -1.92 7.49 7.07
C GLY A 76 -1.29 7.79 5.73
N ILE A 77 0.03 7.74 5.72
CA ILE A 77 0.83 8.11 4.57
C ILE A 77 2.05 7.21 4.50
N ILE A 78 2.38 6.81 3.27
CA ILE A 78 3.64 6.13 2.95
C ILE A 78 4.47 7.14 2.15
N ILE A 79 5.58 7.56 2.74
CA ILE A 79 6.47 8.55 2.14
C ILE A 79 7.49 7.79 1.30
N LYS A 80 7.64 8.23 0.04
CA LYS A 80 8.65 7.72 -0.89
C LYS A 80 10.03 7.78 -0.24
N PRO A 81 10.88 6.76 -0.42
CA PRO A 81 12.18 6.74 0.21
C PRO A 81 13.01 7.90 -0.36
N GLU A 82 13.50 8.77 0.51
CA GLU A 82 14.36 9.86 0.07
C GLU A 82 15.63 9.26 -0.54
N LYS A 83 15.95 9.67 -1.76
CA LYS A 83 17.30 9.49 -2.28
C LYS A 83 18.14 10.40 -1.40
N ASN A 84 19.06 9.86 -0.61
CA ASN A 84 20.11 10.69 0.00
C ASN A 84 20.89 11.31 -1.16
N ILE A 85 20.43 12.47 -1.62
CA ILE A 85 21.21 13.39 -2.42
C ILE A 85 22.15 13.99 -1.38
N GLY A 86 23.39 13.52 -1.36
CA GLY A 86 24.41 14.08 -0.49
C GLY A 86 24.44 15.60 -0.63
N THR A 87 24.67 16.26 0.50
CA THR A 87 25.07 17.66 0.67
C THR A 87 24.09 18.74 0.21
N ARG A 88 23.51 19.47 1.17
CA ARG A 88 24.11 20.70 1.72
C ARG A 88 23.54 21.03 3.10
#